data_AF-A0A7W8K2U8-F1
#
_entry.id   AF-A0A7W8K2U8-F1
#
_cell.length_a   1.000
_cell.length_b   1.000
_cell.length_c   1.000
_cell.angle_alpha   90.00
_cell.angle_beta   90.00
_cell.angle_gamma   90.00
#
_symmetry.space_group_name_H-M   'P 1'
#
loop_
_entity.id
_entity.type
_entity.pdbx_description
1 polymer ?
#
loop_
_entity_poly.entity_id
_entity_poly.type
_entity_poly.pdbx_seq_one_letter_code
_entity_poly.pdbx_strand_id
1 'polypeptide(L)'
;MTRLDVRELNGNCTGEQVIEFLDTFAQRCDPQRWTVVVLDNAPFHKGAALRQRIPHWETLGLYLRYLPPYAPMLNLIEAVWRRLKGFLLPRRCYDTVAELRKALYAALTVLDAQFI
;
A
#
# COMPACT_ATOMS: atom_id res chain seq x y z
N MET A 1 10.36 -11.45 -9.86
CA MET A 1 9.96 -10.02 -9.89
C MET A 1 8.95 -9.79 -8.77
N THR A 2 9.14 -8.76 -7.97
CA THR A 2 8.16 -8.37 -6.93
C THR A 2 6.93 -7.79 -7.63
N ARG A 3 5.76 -8.42 -7.45
CA ARG A 3 4.49 -7.96 -8.03
C ARG A 3 4.05 -6.67 -7.33
N LEU A 4 3.60 -5.67 -8.10
CA LEU A 4 3.05 -4.42 -7.56
C LEU A 4 1.52 -4.47 -7.64
N ASP A 5 0.87 -4.67 -6.50
CA ASP A 5 -0.59 -4.62 -6.41
C ASP A 5 -1.04 -3.21 -6.00
N VAL A 6 -2.07 -2.67 -6.66
CA VAL A 6 -2.55 -1.28 -6.49
C VAL A 6 -4.05 -1.25 -6.26
N ARG A 7 -4.48 -0.61 -5.16
CA ARG A 7 -5.87 -0.24 -4.91
C ARG A 7 -5.99 1.28 -4.91
N GLU A 8 -6.83 1.83 -5.79
CA GLU A 8 -7.13 3.26 -5.81
C GLU A 8 -8.23 3.58 -4.80
N LEU A 9 -8.05 4.66 -4.04
CA LEU A 9 -9.05 5.18 -3.11
C LEU A 9 -9.51 6.56 -3.59
N ASN A 10 -10.81 6.84 -3.47
CA ASN A 10 -11.36 8.17 -3.67
C ASN A 10 -11.48 8.88 -2.31
N GLY A 11 -10.97 10.12 -2.24
CA GLY A 11 -10.97 10.90 -1.00
C GLY A 11 -9.78 10.56 -0.08
N ASN A 12 -9.98 10.74 1.22
CA ASN A 12 -8.92 10.52 2.22
C ASN A 12 -8.74 9.03 2.53
N CYS A 13 -7.49 8.61 2.74
CA CYS A 13 -7.19 7.30 3.31
C CYS A 13 -7.50 7.29 4.82
N THR A 14 -8.40 6.41 5.26
CA THR A 14 -8.79 6.26 6.67
C THR A 14 -8.31 4.93 7.26
N GLY A 15 -8.23 4.87 8.59
CA GLY A 15 -7.90 3.61 9.27
C GLY A 15 -8.92 2.50 9.00
N GLU A 16 -10.17 2.83 8.75
CA GLU A 16 -11.22 1.88 8.37
C GLU A 16 -10.95 1.25 7.00
N GLN A 17 -10.59 2.08 6.00
CA GLN A 17 -10.21 1.58 4.66
C GLN A 17 -8.97 0.69 4.71
N VAL A 18 -8.00 1.02 5.58
CA VAL A 18 -6.83 0.17 5.82
C VAL A 18 -7.25 -1.17 6.44
N ILE A 19 -8.15 -1.16 7.42
CA ILE A 19 -8.67 -2.39 8.04
C ILE A 19 -9.40 -3.26 7.01
N GLU A 20 -10.28 -2.67 6.19
CA GLU A 20 -11.01 -3.40 5.14
C GLU A 20 -10.05 -4.05 4.13
N PHE A 21 -9.00 -3.31 3.74
CA PHE A 21 -7.95 -3.83 2.87
C PHE A 21 -7.22 -5.02 3.52
N LEU A 22 -6.79 -4.87 4.77
CA LEU A 22 -6.07 -5.93 5.49
C LEU A 22 -6.96 -7.13 5.81
N ASP A 23 -8.25 -6.94 6.09
CA ASP A 23 -9.23 -8.01 6.26
C ASP A 23 -9.34 -8.84 4.98
N THR A 24 -9.51 -8.18 3.83
CA THR A 24 -9.58 -8.84 2.51
C THR A 24 -8.29 -9.59 2.20
N PHE A 25 -7.15 -9.01 2.57
CA PHE A 25 -5.84 -9.63 2.35
C PHE A 25 -5.59 -10.82 3.29
N ALA A 26 -5.98 -10.72 4.55
CA ALA A 26 -5.84 -11.77 5.55
C ALA A 26 -6.61 -13.04 5.15
N GLN A 27 -7.78 -12.90 4.52
CA GLN A 27 -8.56 -14.03 4.02
C GLN A 27 -7.83 -14.86 2.93
N ARG A 28 -6.83 -14.27 2.27
CA ARG A 28 -6.01 -14.94 1.25
C ARG A 28 -4.72 -15.53 1.82
N CYS A 29 -4.46 -15.31 3.11
CA CYS A 29 -3.29 -15.85 3.79
C CYS A 29 -3.49 -17.31 4.19
N ASP A 30 -2.37 -17.99 4.41
CA ASP A 30 -2.35 -19.36 4.93
C ASP A 30 -1.99 -19.30 6.42
N PRO A 31 -2.85 -19.79 7.34
CA PRO A 31 -2.57 -19.83 8.77
C PRO A 31 -1.27 -20.57 9.15
N GLN A 32 -0.78 -21.47 8.29
CA GLN A 32 0.46 -22.22 8.52
C GLN A 32 1.71 -21.48 8.03
N ARG A 33 1.57 -20.32 7.37
CA ARG A 33 2.67 -19.56 6.80
C ARG A 33 2.64 -18.11 7.26
N TRP A 34 3.80 -17.60 7.66
CA TRP A 34 3.92 -16.18 8.01
C TRP A 34 3.88 -15.30 6.77
N THR A 35 2.86 -14.45 6.71
CA THR A 35 2.74 -13.35 5.77
C THR A 35 2.93 -12.05 6.54
N VAL A 36 3.98 -11.29 6.21
CA VAL A 36 4.32 -10.07 6.94
C VAL A 36 4.03 -8.84 6.07
N VAL A 37 3.18 -7.94 6.58
CA VAL A 37 2.97 -6.62 5.98
C VAL A 37 3.82 -5.62 6.73
N VAL A 38 4.68 -4.91 6.00
CA VAL A 38 5.52 -3.85 6.53
C VAL A 38 4.84 -2.51 6.24
N LEU A 39 4.51 -1.77 7.29
CA LEU A 39 3.83 -0.48 7.23
C LEU A 39 4.79 0.65 7.65
N ASP A 40 4.58 1.83 7.09
CA ASP A 40 5.19 3.04 7.63
C ASP A 40 4.45 3.51 8.90
N ASN A 41 4.79 4.71 9.39
CA ASN A 41 4.26 5.23 10.63
C ASN A 41 3.07 6.18 10.47
N ALA A 42 2.39 6.20 9.31
CA ALA A 42 1.26 7.09 9.05
C ALA A 42 0.15 6.92 10.12
N PRO A 43 -0.55 8.00 10.52
CA PRO A 43 -1.52 7.94 11.62
C PRO A 43 -2.64 6.91 11.42
N PHE A 44 -3.12 6.74 10.19
CA PHE A 44 -4.17 5.77 9.84
C PHE A 44 -3.70 4.30 9.93
N HIS A 45 -2.41 4.04 10.09
CA HIS A 45 -1.88 2.70 10.38
C HIS A 45 -1.78 2.40 11.89
N LYS A 46 -2.08 3.35 12.79
CA LYS A 46 -1.83 3.21 14.24
C LYS A 46 -3.07 3.31 15.14
N GLY A 47 -4.26 3.23 14.55
CA GLY A 47 -5.53 3.39 15.27
C GLY A 47 -5.83 2.27 16.27
N ALA A 48 -6.66 2.57 17.29
CA ALA A 48 -7.11 1.57 18.26
C ALA A 48 -7.87 0.41 17.61
N ALA A 49 -8.74 0.70 16.65
CA ALA A 49 -9.47 -0.31 15.87
C ALA A 49 -8.53 -1.28 15.14
N LEU A 50 -7.43 -0.76 14.56
CA LEU A 50 -6.44 -1.58 13.87
C LEU A 50 -5.73 -2.50 14.86
N ARG A 51 -5.32 -1.99 16.03
CA ARG A 51 -4.71 -2.80 17.09
C ARG A 51 -5.62 -3.92 17.60
N GLN A 52 -6.92 -3.67 17.70
CA GLN A 52 -7.89 -4.68 18.11
C GLN A 52 -8.07 -5.79 17.05
N ARG A 53 -7.80 -5.51 15.78
CA ARG A 53 -7.88 -6.49 14.68
C ARG A 53 -6.64 -7.37 14.53
N ILE A 54 -5.47 -6.91 14.99
CA ILE A 54 -4.21 -7.66 14.87
C ILE A 54 -4.32 -9.11 15.35
N PRO A 55 -4.87 -9.43 16.55
CA PRO A 55 -4.94 -10.82 17.00
C PRO A 55 -5.71 -11.72 16.03
N HIS A 56 -6.78 -11.20 15.41
CA HIS A 56 -7.54 -11.95 14.42
C HIS A 56 -6.71 -12.22 13.16
N TRP A 57 -6.03 -11.20 12.62
CA TRP A 57 -5.16 -11.36 11.44
C TRP A 57 -4.02 -12.34 11.69
N GLU A 58 -3.44 -12.35 12.89
CA GLU A 58 -2.38 -13.30 13.24
C GLU A 58 -2.89 -14.76 13.25
N THR A 59 -4.15 -15.01 13.59
CA THR A 59 -4.76 -16.37 13.44
C THR A 59 -4.90 -16.81 11.99
N LEU A 60 -4.90 -15.87 11.04
CA LEU A 60 -4.94 -16.12 9.61
C LEU A 60 -3.53 -16.15 8.97
N GLY A 61 -2.47 -16.04 9.78
CA GLY A 61 -1.09 -16.02 9.31
C GLY A 61 -0.60 -14.64 8.83
N LEU A 62 -1.37 -13.57 9.05
CA LEU A 62 -1.01 -12.20 8.67
C LEU A 62 -0.46 -11.41 9.87
N TYR A 63 0.77 -10.93 9.74
CA TYR A 63 1.47 -10.18 10.79
C TYR A 63 1.84 -8.79 10.32
N LEU A 64 1.60 -7.79 11.17
CA LEU A 64 1.99 -6.41 10.89
C LEU A 64 3.35 -6.08 11.53
N ARG A 65 4.22 -5.42 10.78
CA ARG A 65 5.46 -4.83 11.29
C ARG A 65 5.56 -3.38 10.84
N TYR A 66 6.09 -2.54 11.72
CA TYR A 66 6.27 -1.12 11.45
C TYR A 66 7.74 -0.83 11.23
N LEU A 67 8.05 -0.01 10.23
CA LEU A 67 9.40 0.50 10.05
C LEU A 67 9.79 1.42 11.22
N PRO A 68 11.10 1.58 11.51
CA PRO A 68 11.56 2.66 12.36
C PRO A 68 11.06 4.02 11.86
N PRO A 69 10.75 4.97 12.76
CA PRO A 69 10.38 6.32 12.34
C PRO A 69 11.45 6.96 11.46
N TYR A 70 11.03 7.72 10.45
CA TYR A 70 11.91 8.44 9.52
C TYR A 70 12.93 7.57 8.78
N ALA A 71 12.61 6.29 8.52
CA ALA A 71 13.45 5.37 7.77
C ALA A 71 12.89 5.02 6.37
N PRO A 72 12.64 6.00 5.48
CA PRO A 72 12.08 5.73 4.15
C PRO A 72 13.03 4.89 3.28
N MET A 73 14.34 4.93 3.52
CA MET A 73 15.32 4.09 2.81
C MET A 73 15.10 2.59 3.03
N LEU A 74 14.37 2.20 4.07
CA LEU A 74 14.01 0.80 4.36
C LEU A 74 12.67 0.39 3.73
N ASN A 75 11.89 1.34 3.20
CA ASN A 75 10.60 1.06 2.61
C ASN A 75 10.73 0.79 1.09
N LEU A 76 10.49 -0.46 0.67
CA LEU A 76 10.63 -0.89 -0.72
C LEU A 76 9.75 -0.09 -1.69
N ILE A 77 8.60 0.42 -1.24
CA ILE A 77 7.71 1.22 -2.09
C ILE A 77 8.34 2.56 -2.50
N GLU A 78 9.33 3.08 -1.76
CA GLU A 78 9.99 4.34 -2.10
C GLU A 78 10.79 4.25 -3.41
N ALA A 79 11.35 3.07 -3.72
CA ALA A 79 11.98 2.84 -5.01
C ALA A 79 10.96 2.89 -6.17
N VAL A 80 9.75 2.37 -5.95
CA VAL A 80 8.63 2.43 -6.90
C VAL A 80 8.20 3.88 -7.11
N TRP A 81 8.00 4.64 -6.02
CA TRP A 81 7.63 6.06 -6.10
C TRP A 81 8.66 6.92 -6.81
N ARG A 82 9.95 6.67 -6.57
CA ARG A 82 11.05 7.35 -7.27
C ARG A 82 11.04 7.02 -8.77
N ARG A 83 10.76 5.77 -9.15
CA ARG A 83 10.63 5.38 -10.56
C ARG A 83 9.43 6.06 -11.22
N LEU A 84 8.27 6.03 -10.57
CA LEU A 84 7.04 6.66 -11.05
C LEU A 84 7.21 8.17 -11.25
N LYS A 85 7.52 8.91 -10.18
CA LYS A 85 7.59 10.37 -10.20
C LYS A 85 8.84 10.92 -10.90
N GLY A 86 9.93 10.16 -10.89
CA GLY A 86 11.20 10.60 -11.47
C GLY A 86 11.32 10.38 -12.97
N PHE A 87 10.68 9.33 -13.51
CA PHE A 87 10.95 8.87 -14.87
C PHE A 87 9.72 8.49 -15.68
N LEU A 88 8.68 7.93 -15.06
CA LEU A 88 7.54 7.38 -15.80
C LEU A 88 6.40 8.38 -15.99
N LEU A 89 6.23 9.33 -15.06
CA LEU A 89 5.26 10.40 -15.24
C LEU A 89 5.81 11.45 -16.22
N PRO A 90 5.09 11.74 -17.32
CA PRO A 90 5.58 12.62 -18.40
C PRO A 90 5.65 14.10 -17.97
N ARG A 91 4.93 14.47 -16.91
CA ARG A 91 4.84 15.83 -16.38
C ARG A 91 4.91 15.80 -14.86
N ARG A 92 5.42 16.89 -14.29
CA ARG A 92 5.42 17.14 -12.84
C ARG A 92 4.12 17.76 -12.34
N CYS A 93 3.36 18.40 -13.23
CA CYS A 93 2.13 19.12 -12.93
C CYS A 93 1.05 18.75 -13.96
N TYR A 94 -0.20 18.70 -13.50
CA TYR A 94 -1.39 18.39 -14.29
C TYR A 94 -2.50 19.36 -13.90
N ASP A 95 -3.34 19.74 -14.86
CA ASP A 95 -4.38 20.76 -14.62
C ASP A 95 -5.61 20.15 -13.93
N THR A 96 -5.79 18.82 -14.05
CA THR A 96 -6.86 18.09 -13.37
C THR A 96 -6.38 16.77 -12.77
N VAL A 97 -7.10 16.29 -11.76
CA VAL A 97 -6.88 14.95 -11.18
C VAL A 97 -7.11 13.85 -12.22
N ALA A 98 -8.04 14.03 -13.16
CA ALA A 98 -8.32 13.08 -14.22
C ALA A 98 -7.11 12.89 -15.16
N GLU A 99 -6.42 13.99 -15.50
CA GLU A 99 -5.19 13.93 -16.30
C GLU A 99 -4.05 13.24 -15.54
N LEU A 100 -3.84 13.59 -14.27
CA LEU A 100 -2.87 12.92 -13.41
C LEU A 100 -3.16 11.41 -13.32
N ARG A 101 -4.42 11.05 -13.09
CA ARG A 101 -4.86 9.65 -13.03
C ARG A 101 -4.55 8.90 -14.32
N LYS A 102 -4.87 9.48 -15.49
CA LYS A 102 -4.55 8.88 -16.79
C LYS A 102 -3.04 8.63 -16.95
N ALA A 103 -2.22 9.61 -16.59
CA ALA A 103 -0.76 9.48 -16.66
C ALA A 103 -0.21 8.44 -15.66
N LEU A 104 -0.75 8.41 -14.44
CA LEU A 104 -0.39 7.43 -13.43
C LEU A 104 -0.73 6.00 -13.88
N TYR A 105 -1.90 5.79 -14.48
CA TYR A 105 -2.31 4.49 -14.98
C TYR A 105 -1.36 3.98 -16.06
N ALA A 106 -1.01 4.83 -17.03
CA ALA A 106 -0.03 4.48 -18.06
C ALA A 106 1.34 4.12 -17.45
N ALA A 107 1.79 4.88 -16.46
CA ALA A 107 3.04 4.61 -15.75
C ALA A 107 3.01 3.29 -14.95
N LEU A 108 1.89 2.99 -14.29
CA LEU A 108 1.69 1.74 -13.55
C LEU A 108 1.62 0.53 -14.47
N THR A 109 1.04 0.66 -15.67
CA THR A 109 1.07 -0.39 -16.70
C THR A 109 2.51 -0.73 -17.12
N VAL A 110 3.40 0.26 -17.23
CA VAL A 110 4.84 0.03 -17.52
C VAL A 110 5.55 -0.71 -16.39
N LEU A 111 5.01 -0.70 -15.17
CA LEU A 111 5.52 -1.44 -14.02
C LEU A 111 4.89 -2.82 -13.85
N ASP A 112 4.07 -3.27 -14.80
CA ASP A 112 3.27 -4.49 -14.70
C ASP A 112 2.44 -4.54 -13.41
N ALA A 113 1.91 -3.37 -12.99
CA ALA A 113 1.10 -3.27 -11.79
C ALA A 113 -0.27 -3.92 -11.98
N GLN A 114 -0.73 -4.66 -10.97
CA GLN A 114 -2.06 -5.26 -10.94
C GLN A 114 -3.01 -4.41 -10.10
N PHE A 115 -4.12 -3.97 -10.70
CA PHE A 115 -5.17 -3.29 -9.95
C PHE A 115 -6.04 -4.32 -9.21
N ILE A 116 -6.27 -4.08 -7.91
CA ILE A 116 -7.02 -4.99 -7.01
C ILE A 116 -8.11 -4.26 -6.22
#